data_AF-A0A0C3DUN6-F1
#
_entry.id   AF-A0A0C3DUN6-F1
#
_cell.length_a   1.000
_cell.length_b   1.000
_cell.length_c   1.000
_cell.angle_alpha   90.00
_cell.angle_beta   90.00
_cell.angle_gamma   90.00
#
_symmetry.space_group_name_H-M   'P 1'
#
loop_
_entity.id
_entity.type
_entity.pdbx_description
1 polymer ?
#
loop_
_entity_poly.entity_id
_entity_poly.type
_entity_poly.pdbx_seq_one_letter_code
_entity_poly.pdbx_strand_id
1 'polypeptide(L)'
;MELMDPDEFIKSLSAHMPKGKFPSTEDDRLGTFPITNRGIQIWLFLRPVLHSVFQAWLPCRSDPLGPPVTINLGLWESNYYRYPQPVFPPEGTLQFRQVYLRYQDTSYQKVTFEINDSAIAFRRNFTYRRTYPVKYTEDMFTLTSTDPLCIKVYSNDRTGHCLAVGIGQCFGKDWIHVAFEESRMWDSLWMEYAQAEYSKMLASAPEYARSMEKARSGAGGYGRACIMQSRLCQRTLRTSCVVWKRPRKIGVKFDFFRDPALDNVSGEWMGFDVDVGGLFRMPAYHFRISIDITVHRTQMIPTVTGGLS
;
A
#
# COMPACT_ATOMS: atom_id res chain seq x y z
N MET A 1 14.99 26.35 8.38
CA MET A 1 15.68 25.52 7.37
C MET A 1 16.77 26.35 6.76
N GLU A 2 17.97 25.80 6.71
CA GLU A 2 19.18 26.40 6.13
C GLU A 2 19.56 25.59 4.89
N LEU A 3 19.95 26.28 3.81
CA LEU A 3 20.54 25.62 2.64
C LEU A 3 22.01 25.30 2.94
N MET A 4 22.43 24.06 2.71
CA MET A 4 23.81 23.64 2.92
C MET A 4 24.68 24.10 1.77
N ASP A 5 25.94 24.38 2.07
CA ASP A 5 26.96 24.50 1.03
C ASP A 5 27.06 23.18 0.23
N PRO A 6 27.20 23.21 -1.11
CA PRO A 6 27.25 21.99 -1.92
C PRO A 6 28.35 21.02 -1.49
N ASP A 7 29.56 21.49 -1.18
CA ASP A 7 30.66 20.62 -0.76
C ASP A 7 30.40 20.02 0.62
N GLU A 8 29.81 20.80 1.52
CA GLU A 8 29.34 20.33 2.83
C GLU A 8 28.28 19.22 2.68
N PHE A 9 27.29 19.43 1.80
CA PHE A 9 26.26 18.43 1.52
C PHE A 9 26.86 17.16 0.93
N ILE A 10 27.71 17.24 -0.09
CA ILE A 10 28.37 16.07 -0.69
C ILE A 10 29.23 15.33 0.35
N LYS A 11 29.98 16.07 1.18
CA LYS A 11 30.75 15.49 2.28
C LYS A 11 29.87 14.73 3.27
N SER A 12 28.69 15.25 3.61
CA SER A 12 27.73 14.56 4.49
C SER A 12 27.21 13.24 3.90
N LEU A 13 27.08 13.16 2.57
CA LEU A 13 26.63 11.97 1.85
C LEU A 13 27.73 10.91 1.70
N SER A 14 29.01 11.30 1.80
CA SER A 14 30.15 10.42 1.52
C SER A 14 30.18 9.15 2.36
N ALA A 15 29.70 9.20 3.61
CA ALA A 15 29.58 8.04 4.49
C ALA A 15 28.59 6.98 3.98
N HIS A 16 27.69 7.35 3.07
CA HIS A 16 26.57 6.53 2.60
C HIS A 16 26.72 6.06 1.15
N MET A 17 27.76 6.54 0.45
CA MET A 17 28.04 6.20 -0.95
C MET A 17 29.17 5.17 -1.06
N PRO A 18 29.11 4.27 -2.06
CA PRO A 18 30.28 3.46 -2.40
C PRO A 18 31.44 4.36 -2.87
N LYS A 19 32.67 4.03 -2.43
CA LYS A 19 33.88 4.79 -2.80
C LYS A 19 33.98 4.94 -4.32
N GLY A 20 34.20 6.17 -4.80
CA GLY A 20 34.49 6.46 -6.21
C GLY A 20 33.29 6.73 -7.14
N LYS A 21 32.06 6.93 -6.60
CA LYS A 21 30.86 7.26 -7.42
C LYS A 21 30.30 8.67 -7.19
N PHE A 22 31.11 9.61 -6.75
CA PHE A 22 30.63 10.98 -6.57
C PHE A 22 30.37 11.63 -7.94
N PRO A 23 29.22 12.28 -8.15
CA PRO A 23 29.11 13.23 -9.24
C PRO A 23 30.20 14.29 -9.07
N SER A 24 30.90 14.64 -10.15
CA SER A 24 31.88 15.73 -10.11
C SER A 24 31.18 17.01 -9.68
N THR A 25 31.81 17.80 -8.81
CA THR A 25 31.29 19.09 -8.36
C THR A 25 31.09 20.10 -9.49
N GLU A 26 31.73 19.87 -10.65
CA GLU A 26 31.54 20.65 -11.88
C GLU A 26 30.18 20.40 -12.57
N ASP A 27 29.40 19.41 -12.11
CA ASP A 27 28.12 19.03 -12.70
C ASP A 27 27.00 19.91 -12.08
N ASP A 28 26.61 20.98 -12.78
CA ASP A 28 25.55 21.95 -12.38
C ASP A 28 24.12 21.35 -12.29
N ARG A 29 24.02 20.02 -12.23
CA ARG A 29 22.77 19.26 -12.12
C ARG A 29 22.00 19.53 -10.83
N LEU A 30 22.67 20.04 -9.81
CA LEU A 30 22.05 20.43 -8.54
C LEU A 30 21.54 21.89 -8.56
N GLY A 31 22.04 22.73 -9.48
CA GLY A 31 21.77 24.17 -9.49
C GLY A 31 20.52 24.57 -10.27
N THR A 32 20.22 23.88 -11.37
CA THR A 32 19.07 24.24 -12.24
C THR A 32 18.18 23.04 -12.57
N PHE A 33 16.87 23.26 -12.54
CA PHE A 33 15.87 22.24 -12.89
C PHE A 33 14.63 22.84 -13.55
N PRO A 34 14.06 22.17 -14.57
CA PRO A 34 12.84 22.65 -15.20
C PRO A 34 11.61 22.39 -14.30
N ILE A 35 10.75 23.40 -14.23
CA ILE A 35 9.48 23.39 -13.53
C ILE A 35 8.35 23.49 -14.56
N THR A 36 7.32 22.67 -14.40
CA THR A 36 6.13 22.65 -15.27
C THR A 36 4.87 22.72 -14.42
N ASN A 37 3.72 23.00 -15.04
CA ASN A 37 2.42 22.95 -14.37
C ASN A 37 2.05 21.55 -13.83
N ARG A 38 2.80 20.51 -14.19
CA ARG A 38 2.58 19.12 -13.75
C ARG A 38 3.55 18.67 -12.66
N GLY A 39 4.66 19.37 -12.44
CA GLY A 39 5.71 18.91 -11.54
C GLY A 39 7.10 19.47 -11.86
N ILE A 40 8.10 18.95 -11.15
CA ILE A 40 9.49 19.40 -11.17
C ILE A 40 10.39 18.23 -11.56
N GLN A 41 11.29 18.43 -12.54
CA GLN A 41 12.30 17.43 -12.89
C GLN A 41 13.64 17.80 -12.26
N ILE A 42 14.08 17.08 -11.22
CA ILE A 42 15.23 17.45 -10.39
C ILE A 42 16.17 16.27 -10.19
N TRP A 43 17.47 16.52 -10.04
CA TRP A 43 18.44 15.51 -9.62
C TRP A 43 18.46 15.38 -8.11
N LEU A 44 18.24 14.17 -7.61
CA LEU A 44 18.24 13.89 -6.17
C LEU A 44 19.10 12.67 -5.85
N PHE A 45 19.66 12.68 -4.63
CA PHE A 45 20.24 11.50 -4.03
C PHE A 45 19.12 10.66 -3.41
N LEU A 46 18.85 9.52 -4.04
CA LEU A 46 17.81 8.58 -3.64
C LEU A 46 18.42 7.35 -3.00
N ARG A 47 17.80 6.89 -1.93
CA ARG A 47 18.12 5.64 -1.27
C ARG A 47 16.89 4.77 -1.28
N PRO A 48 16.93 3.56 -1.86
CA PRO A 48 15.81 2.65 -1.74
C PRO A 48 15.54 2.38 -0.24
N VAL A 49 14.27 2.26 0.09
CA VAL A 49 13.81 1.85 1.42
C VAL A 49 13.00 0.56 1.28
N LEU A 50 12.15 0.52 0.25
CA LEU A 50 11.47 -0.66 -0.27
C LEU A 50 11.49 -0.59 -1.80
N HIS A 51 10.94 -1.59 -2.50
CA HIS A 51 11.04 -1.65 -3.97
C HIS A 51 10.45 -0.41 -4.66
N SER A 52 9.40 0.17 -4.09
CA SER A 52 8.73 1.36 -4.65
C SER A 52 8.81 2.61 -3.77
N VAL A 53 9.62 2.59 -2.71
CA VAL A 53 9.77 3.72 -1.77
C VAL A 53 11.24 4.10 -1.69
N PHE A 54 11.51 5.39 -1.80
CA PHE A 54 12.84 5.96 -1.78
C PHE A 54 12.91 7.08 -0.75
N GLN A 55 14.01 7.16 -0.01
CA GLN A 55 14.37 8.33 0.76
C GLN A 55 15.21 9.25 -0.12
N ALA A 56 14.72 10.46 -0.35
CA ALA A 56 15.44 11.50 -1.06
C ALA A 56 16.09 12.47 -0.07
N TRP A 57 17.36 12.77 -0.28
CA TRP A 57 18.14 13.69 0.53
C TRP A 57 18.17 15.06 -0.13
N LEU A 58 17.85 16.09 0.65
CA LEU A 58 17.78 17.48 0.19
C LEU A 58 19.00 18.24 0.73
N PRO A 59 19.54 19.22 0.00
CA PRO A 59 20.69 20.03 0.43
C PRO A 59 20.28 21.10 1.45
N CYS A 60 19.44 20.75 2.41
CA CYS A 60 19.01 21.65 3.47
C CYS A 60 18.98 20.91 4.81
N ARG A 61 19.09 21.65 5.91
CA ARG A 61 19.07 21.14 7.27
C ARG A 61 18.22 21.99 8.20
N SER A 62 17.76 21.39 9.29
CA SER A 62 16.99 22.08 10.32
C SER A 62 17.88 22.75 11.38
N ASP A 63 19.08 22.24 11.57
CA ASP A 63 20.09 22.69 12.54
C ASP A 63 21.47 22.73 11.87
N PRO A 64 22.36 23.69 12.17
CA PRO A 64 23.69 23.80 11.56
C PRO A 64 24.58 22.56 11.71
N LEU A 65 24.38 21.73 12.74
CA LEU A 65 25.12 20.48 12.94
C LEU A 65 24.27 19.24 12.62
N GLY A 66 23.02 19.45 12.19
CA GLY A 66 22.08 18.40 11.86
C GLY A 66 22.39 17.70 10.53
N PRO A 67 21.88 16.47 10.34
CA PRO A 67 21.96 15.80 9.06
C PRO A 67 21.10 16.53 8.00
N PRO A 68 21.35 16.28 6.71
CA PRO A 68 20.47 16.77 5.65
C PRO A 68 19.03 16.27 5.83
N VAL A 69 18.08 17.12 5.46
CA VAL A 69 16.66 16.78 5.46
C VAL A 69 16.41 15.65 4.48
N THR A 70 15.63 14.67 4.91
CA THR A 70 15.16 13.59 4.05
C THR A 70 13.65 13.66 3.86
N ILE A 71 13.20 13.30 2.66
CA ILE A 71 11.78 13.12 2.35
C ILE A 71 11.57 11.73 1.76
N ASN A 72 10.43 11.13 2.06
CA ASN A 72 10.05 9.85 1.48
C ASN A 72 9.29 10.10 0.16
N LEU A 73 9.71 9.39 -0.88
CA LEU A 73 9.13 9.42 -2.22
C LEU A 73 8.64 8.03 -2.59
N GLY A 74 7.39 7.92 -3.02
CA GLY A 74 6.84 6.71 -3.60
C GLY A 74 6.86 6.79 -5.12
N LEU A 75 7.35 5.74 -5.76
CA LEU A 75 7.35 5.59 -7.20
C LEU A 75 6.00 5.01 -7.65
N TRP A 76 5.30 5.74 -8.52
CA TRP A 76 4.06 5.28 -9.14
C TRP A 76 4.10 5.54 -10.65
N GLU A 77 3.87 4.47 -11.42
CA GLU A 77 4.10 4.43 -12.87
C GLU A 77 5.55 4.81 -13.22
N SER A 78 5.77 6.08 -13.55
CA SER A 78 7.10 6.65 -13.85
C SER A 78 7.33 7.98 -13.13
N ASN A 79 6.49 8.31 -12.15
CA ASN A 79 6.52 9.57 -11.42
C ASN A 79 6.83 9.31 -9.94
N TYR A 80 7.47 10.30 -9.30
CA TYR A 80 7.72 10.29 -7.87
C TYR A 80 6.73 11.22 -7.18
N TYR A 81 6.17 10.73 -6.07
CA TYR A 81 5.20 11.43 -5.26
C TYR A 81 5.68 11.47 -3.82
N ARG A 82 5.37 12.56 -3.11
CA ARG A 82 5.65 12.62 -1.67
C ARG A 82 4.84 11.54 -0.96
N TYR A 83 5.51 10.74 -0.14
CA TYR A 83 4.90 9.58 0.51
C TYR A 83 4.98 9.71 2.03
N PRO A 84 3.84 9.83 2.75
CA PRO A 84 3.83 10.01 4.20
C PRO A 84 4.02 8.65 4.88
N GLN A 85 5.27 8.18 4.95
CA GLN A 85 5.60 6.88 5.53
C GLN A 85 6.46 7.03 6.79
N PRO A 86 6.32 6.14 7.78
CA PRO A 86 7.25 6.03 8.89
C PRO A 86 8.69 5.76 8.41
N VAL A 87 9.64 6.12 9.27
CA VAL A 87 11.07 5.94 9.01
C VAL A 87 11.41 4.46 9.09
N PHE A 88 11.63 3.83 7.94
CA PHE A 88 12.25 2.51 7.87
C PHE A 88 13.77 2.67 7.79
N PRO A 89 14.54 1.70 8.32
CA PRO A 89 15.96 1.65 8.05
C PRO A 89 16.15 1.57 6.52
N PRO A 90 16.91 2.48 5.91
CA PRO A 90 17.07 2.47 4.47
C PRO A 90 17.80 1.22 4.01
N GLU A 91 17.33 0.60 2.93
CA GLU A 91 17.93 -0.57 2.32
C GLU A 91 18.69 -0.18 1.06
N GLY A 92 20.01 -0.40 1.07
CA GLY A 92 20.83 -0.28 -0.12
C GLY A 92 21.59 1.04 -0.27
N THR A 93 22.17 1.19 -1.46
CA THR A 93 23.14 2.23 -1.77
C THR A 93 22.47 3.52 -2.21
N LEU A 94 23.04 4.65 -1.80
CA LEU A 94 22.62 5.96 -2.26
C LEU A 94 22.94 6.11 -3.75
N GLN A 95 21.97 6.63 -4.52
CA GLN A 95 22.04 6.75 -5.98
C GLN A 95 21.70 8.17 -6.38
N PHE A 96 22.53 8.78 -7.22
CA PHE A 96 22.25 10.09 -7.80
C PHE A 96 21.49 9.93 -9.11
N ARG A 97 20.23 10.36 -9.15
CA ARG A 97 19.33 10.14 -10.30
C ARG A 97 18.45 11.35 -10.55
N GLN A 98 18.13 11.58 -11.82
CA GLN A 98 17.09 12.54 -12.19
C GLN A 98 15.72 11.92 -11.92
N VAL A 99 14.85 12.68 -11.26
CA VAL A 99 13.48 12.28 -10.95
C VAL A 99 12.50 13.34 -11.38
N TYR A 100 11.26 12.91 -11.66
CA TYR A 100 10.14 13.82 -11.88
C TYR A 100 9.21 13.79 -10.67
N LEU A 101 9.29 14.83 -9.85
CA LEU A 101 8.40 15.07 -8.71
C LEU A 101 7.09 15.63 -9.23
N ARG A 102 6.07 14.79 -9.32
CA ARG A 102 4.78 15.19 -9.84
C ARG A 102 3.97 15.89 -8.76
N TYR A 103 3.36 17.02 -9.11
CA TYR A 103 2.35 17.62 -8.25
C TYR A 103 1.14 16.68 -8.21
N GLN A 104 0.76 16.26 -7.01
CA GLN A 104 -0.48 15.55 -6.77
C GLN A 104 -1.34 16.46 -5.94
N ASP A 105 -2.50 16.83 -6.49
CA ASP A 105 -3.56 17.39 -5.68
C ASP A 105 -3.95 16.31 -4.67
N THR A 106 -3.55 16.54 -3.41
CA THR A 106 -3.71 15.61 -2.30
C THR A 106 -5.14 15.56 -1.79
N SER A 107 -6.12 16.09 -2.53
CA SER A 107 -7.53 15.79 -2.32
C SER A 107 -7.84 14.33 -2.70
N TYR A 108 -7.19 13.41 -1.98
CA TYR A 108 -7.64 12.03 -1.88
C TYR A 108 -9.12 12.07 -1.55
N GLN A 109 -9.92 11.52 -2.45
CA GLN A 109 -11.35 11.47 -2.25
C GLN A 109 -11.61 10.72 -0.96
N LYS A 110 -12.45 11.30 -0.10
CA LYS A 110 -12.97 10.61 1.07
C LYS A 110 -13.71 9.37 0.59
N VAL A 111 -13.15 8.19 0.86
CA VAL A 111 -13.76 6.91 0.47
C VAL A 111 -14.18 6.18 1.74
N THR A 112 -15.48 5.99 1.88
CA THR A 112 -16.03 5.09 2.89
C THR A 112 -16.01 3.68 2.35
N PHE A 113 -15.62 2.74 3.20
CA PHE A 113 -15.61 1.30 3.02
C PHE A 113 -16.54 0.70 4.07
N GLU A 114 -17.18 -0.41 3.73
CA GLU A 114 -17.88 -1.28 4.68
C GLU A 114 -17.16 -2.63 4.65
N ILE A 115 -17.01 -3.33 5.77
CA ILE A 115 -16.45 -4.67 5.84
C ILE A 115 -17.49 -5.55 6.50
N ASN A 116 -18.06 -6.46 5.73
CA ASN A 116 -18.78 -7.58 6.32
C ASN A 116 -17.81 -8.72 6.59
N ASP A 117 -17.39 -8.91 7.84
CA ASP A 117 -16.48 -9.99 8.23
C ASP A 117 -17.16 -11.16 8.96
N SER A 118 -18.50 -11.21 8.96
CA SER A 118 -19.28 -12.29 9.58
C SER A 118 -18.84 -13.69 9.09
N ALA A 119 -18.45 -13.80 7.82
CA ALA A 119 -17.97 -15.04 7.24
C ALA A 119 -16.61 -15.50 7.82
N ILE A 120 -15.78 -14.57 8.30
CA ILE A 120 -14.50 -14.86 8.98
C ILE A 120 -14.79 -15.53 10.32
N ALA A 121 -15.67 -14.91 11.10
CA ALA A 121 -16.07 -15.39 12.42
C ALA A 121 -16.71 -16.78 12.36
N PHE A 122 -17.68 -16.96 11.45
CA PHE A 122 -18.52 -18.15 11.45
C PHE A 122 -17.82 -19.42 10.95
N ARG A 123 -16.96 -19.34 9.92
CA ARG A 123 -16.52 -20.56 9.19
C ARG A 123 -15.26 -21.24 9.72
N ARG A 124 -14.39 -20.54 10.45
CA ARG A 124 -13.03 -21.05 10.77
C ARG A 124 -12.55 -20.77 12.18
N ASN A 125 -13.43 -20.35 13.09
CA ASN A 125 -13.06 -19.98 14.47
C ASN A 125 -12.03 -18.83 14.51
N PHE A 126 -12.08 -17.92 13.54
CA PHE A 126 -11.31 -16.70 13.61
C PHE A 126 -12.11 -15.65 14.37
N THR A 127 -11.63 -15.25 15.54
CA THR A 127 -12.28 -14.20 16.34
C THR A 127 -11.68 -12.86 15.95
N TYR A 128 -12.52 -11.86 15.70
CA TYR A 128 -12.05 -10.48 15.56
C TYR A 128 -11.36 -10.04 16.84
N ARG A 129 -10.16 -9.45 16.72
CA ARG A 129 -9.36 -9.01 17.86
C ARG A 129 -9.26 -7.49 17.94
N ARG A 130 -8.79 -6.86 16.87
CA ARG A 130 -8.51 -5.42 16.85
C ARG A 130 -8.66 -4.82 15.46
N THR A 131 -8.97 -3.53 15.44
CA THR A 131 -8.87 -2.67 14.26
C THR A 131 -7.86 -1.56 14.55
N TYR A 132 -7.04 -1.22 13.57
CA TYR A 132 -6.11 -0.10 13.66
C TYR A 132 -6.18 0.77 12.39
N PRO A 133 -6.23 2.11 12.51
CA PRO A 133 -6.33 2.87 13.76
C PRO A 133 -7.65 2.64 14.54
N VAL A 134 -7.62 2.82 15.86
CA VAL A 134 -8.72 2.47 16.79
C VAL A 134 -10.02 3.25 16.56
N LYS A 135 -9.94 4.39 15.86
CA LYS A 135 -11.09 5.25 15.54
C LYS A 135 -12.13 4.59 14.63
N TYR A 136 -11.85 3.41 14.08
CA TYR A 136 -12.79 2.62 13.31
C TYR A 136 -13.52 1.67 14.27
N THR A 137 -14.71 2.07 14.70
CA THR A 137 -15.48 1.37 15.74
C THR A 137 -16.48 0.36 15.19
N GLU A 138 -16.68 0.33 13.87
CA GLU A 138 -17.74 -0.45 13.21
C GLU A 138 -17.23 -1.15 11.94
N ASP A 139 -18.16 -1.76 11.22
CA ASP A 139 -17.93 -2.33 9.89
C ASP A 139 -17.67 -1.26 8.85
N MET A 140 -18.04 -0.01 9.12
CA MET A 140 -17.76 1.11 8.22
C MET A 140 -16.54 1.91 8.69
N PHE A 141 -15.66 2.23 7.74
CA PHE A 141 -14.55 3.14 7.98
C PHE A 141 -14.33 4.03 6.77
N THR A 142 -13.76 5.20 7.00
CA THR A 142 -13.50 6.16 5.93
C THR A 142 -12.03 6.46 5.85
N LEU A 143 -11.44 6.13 4.70
CA LEU A 143 -10.05 6.45 4.41
C LEU A 143 -9.94 7.89 3.92
N THR A 144 -8.90 8.56 4.40
CA THR A 144 -8.56 9.94 4.07
C THR A 144 -7.09 10.03 3.68
N SER A 145 -6.64 11.22 3.26
CA SER A 145 -5.22 11.50 3.00
C SER A 145 -4.34 11.31 4.23
N THR A 146 -4.87 11.58 5.42
CA THR A 146 -4.17 11.44 6.71
C THR A 146 -4.26 10.03 7.26
N ASP A 147 -5.29 9.27 6.86
CA ASP A 147 -5.58 7.93 7.33
C ASP A 147 -5.84 7.00 6.15
N PRO A 148 -4.79 6.68 5.38
CA PRO A 148 -4.93 6.00 4.11
C PRO A 148 -5.08 4.48 4.25
N LEU A 149 -5.10 3.94 5.47
CA LEU A 149 -5.12 2.49 5.72
C LEU A 149 -5.97 2.14 6.95
N CYS A 150 -6.66 1.02 6.86
CA CYS A 150 -7.34 0.34 7.96
C CYS A 150 -6.86 -1.11 7.99
N ILE A 151 -6.46 -1.60 9.17
CA ILE A 151 -6.12 -3.00 9.43
C ILE A 151 -7.17 -3.60 10.35
N LYS A 152 -7.78 -4.72 9.97
CA LYS A 152 -8.54 -5.59 10.89
C LYS A 152 -7.72 -6.86 11.17
N VAL A 153 -7.56 -7.19 12.45
CA VAL A 153 -6.83 -8.37 12.92
C VAL A 153 -7.81 -9.39 13.47
N TYR A 154 -7.62 -10.63 13.06
CA TYR A 154 -8.36 -11.80 13.51
C TYR A 154 -7.38 -12.85 14.04
N SER A 155 -7.78 -13.61 15.06
CA SER A 155 -6.99 -14.73 15.58
C SER A 155 -7.78 -16.02 15.53
N ASN A 156 -7.08 -17.14 15.38
CA ASN A 156 -7.64 -18.47 15.55
C ASN A 156 -7.04 -19.12 16.79
N ASP A 157 -7.80 -19.10 17.89
CA ASP A 157 -7.30 -19.51 19.20
C ASP A 157 -6.99 -21.01 19.27
N ARG A 158 -7.62 -21.80 18.38
CA ARG A 158 -7.35 -23.24 18.29
C ARG A 158 -6.02 -23.55 17.63
N THR A 159 -5.56 -22.69 16.71
CA THR A 159 -4.34 -22.93 15.93
C THR A 159 -3.22 -21.96 16.27
N GLY A 160 -3.47 -20.91 17.06
CA GLY A 160 -2.50 -19.83 17.30
C GLY A 160 -2.12 -19.08 16.03
N HIS A 161 -3.06 -18.91 15.09
CA HIS A 161 -2.79 -18.20 13.84
C HIS A 161 -3.42 -16.82 13.85
N CYS A 162 -2.73 -15.86 13.24
CA CYS A 162 -3.19 -14.48 13.11
C CYS A 162 -3.41 -14.13 11.65
N LEU A 163 -4.44 -13.34 11.38
CA LEU A 163 -4.80 -12.85 10.07
C LEU A 163 -4.98 -11.33 10.17
N ALA A 164 -4.17 -10.57 9.47
CA ALA A 164 -4.33 -9.13 9.33
C ALA A 164 -4.83 -8.81 7.93
N VAL A 165 -5.98 -8.14 7.83
CA VAL A 165 -6.56 -7.68 6.56
C VAL A 165 -6.39 -6.17 6.50
N GLY A 166 -5.58 -5.72 5.56
CA GLY A 166 -5.37 -4.30 5.28
C GLY A 166 -6.18 -3.82 4.09
N ILE A 167 -6.93 -2.74 4.27
CA ILE A 167 -7.64 -2.03 3.21
C ILE A 167 -7.15 -0.59 3.20
N GLY A 168 -6.59 -0.18 2.07
CA GLY A 168 -5.93 1.12 1.97
C GLY A 168 -6.13 1.82 0.64
N GLN A 169 -5.64 3.05 0.59
CA GLN A 169 -5.52 3.85 -0.61
C GLN A 169 -4.07 4.32 -0.78
N CYS A 170 -3.56 4.26 -2.00
CA CYS A 170 -2.24 4.78 -2.35
C CYS A 170 -2.31 5.41 -3.74
N PHE A 171 -1.86 6.66 -3.89
CA PHE A 171 -1.92 7.43 -5.14
C PHE A 171 -3.30 7.46 -5.81
N GLY A 172 -4.37 7.52 -5.00
CA GLY A 172 -5.77 7.52 -5.47
C GLY A 172 -6.28 6.16 -5.93
N LYS A 173 -5.50 5.09 -5.71
CA LYS A 173 -5.88 3.71 -6.01
C LYS A 173 -6.15 2.95 -4.73
N ASP A 174 -7.32 2.32 -4.68
CA ASP A 174 -7.71 1.45 -3.56
C ASP A 174 -7.03 0.09 -3.72
N TRP A 175 -6.51 -0.45 -2.62
CA TRP A 175 -5.82 -1.73 -2.55
C TRP A 175 -6.23 -2.50 -1.30
N ILE A 176 -6.03 -3.82 -1.34
CA ILE A 176 -6.30 -4.73 -0.24
C ILE A 176 -5.13 -5.70 -0.15
N HIS A 177 -4.68 -5.98 1.05
CA HIS A 177 -3.65 -6.97 1.34
C HIS A 177 -4.05 -7.81 2.54
N VAL A 178 -3.52 -9.03 2.60
CA VAL A 178 -3.72 -9.91 3.74
C VAL A 178 -2.37 -10.47 4.14
N ALA A 179 -1.99 -10.18 5.38
CA ALA A 179 -0.90 -10.85 6.04
C ALA A 179 -1.45 -11.95 6.93
N PHE A 180 -0.68 -13.02 7.05
CA PHE A 180 -0.97 -14.13 7.92
C PHE A 180 0.32 -14.58 8.56
N GLU A 181 0.27 -14.78 9.86
CA GLU A 181 1.43 -15.14 10.65
C GLU A 181 1.05 -16.22 11.66
N GLU A 182 1.90 -17.23 11.79
CA GLU A 182 1.83 -18.14 12.92
C GLU A 182 2.39 -17.40 14.13
N SER A 183 1.51 -17.02 15.04
CA SER A 183 1.92 -16.22 16.19
C SER A 183 1.36 -16.81 17.46
N ARG A 184 2.28 -17.14 18.38
CA ARG A 184 1.94 -17.50 19.76
C ARG A 184 1.74 -16.24 20.62
N MET A 185 1.27 -15.15 20.02
CA MET A 185 1.04 -13.91 20.75
C MET A 185 -0.03 -14.10 21.82
N TRP A 186 0.26 -13.53 22.98
CA TRP A 186 -0.65 -13.45 24.12
C TRP A 186 -1.67 -12.33 23.89
N ASP A 187 -2.84 -12.43 24.53
CA ASP A 187 -3.97 -11.52 24.34
C ASP A 187 -3.65 -10.03 24.59
N SER A 188 -2.57 -9.70 25.29
CA SER A 188 -2.16 -8.33 25.58
C SER A 188 -1.48 -7.60 24.40
N LEU A 189 -1.04 -8.30 23.35
CA LEU A 189 -0.18 -7.72 22.30
C LEU A 189 -0.90 -7.44 20.97
N TRP A 190 -2.23 -7.61 20.89
CA TRP A 190 -2.96 -7.42 19.64
C TRP A 190 -2.87 -6.00 19.07
N MET A 191 -2.75 -4.99 19.94
CA MET A 191 -2.60 -3.59 19.50
C MET A 191 -1.23 -3.36 18.84
N GLU A 192 -0.16 -3.85 19.46
CA GLU A 192 1.20 -3.75 18.93
C GLU A 192 1.32 -4.51 17.61
N TYR A 193 0.71 -5.70 17.53
CA TYR A 193 0.64 -6.46 16.29
C TYR A 193 -0.09 -5.68 15.19
N ALA A 194 -1.28 -5.13 15.46
CA ALA A 194 -2.04 -4.37 14.48
C ALA A 194 -1.27 -3.11 14.01
N GLN A 195 -0.53 -2.45 14.91
CA GLN A 195 0.29 -1.29 14.58
C GLN A 195 1.54 -1.66 13.76
N ALA A 196 2.17 -2.80 14.09
CA ALA A 196 3.29 -3.33 13.32
C ALA A 196 2.85 -3.68 11.90
N GLU A 197 1.74 -4.41 11.75
CA GLU A 197 1.15 -4.74 10.45
C GLU A 197 0.67 -3.51 9.69
N TYR A 198 0.10 -2.51 10.36
CA TYR A 198 -0.23 -1.23 9.75
C TYR A 198 1.01 -0.56 9.15
N SER A 199 2.11 -0.51 9.91
CA SER A 199 3.35 0.10 9.46
C SER A 199 3.92 -0.64 8.25
N LYS A 200 4.00 -1.98 8.32
CA LYS A 200 4.46 -2.83 7.21
C LYS A 200 3.60 -2.67 5.96
N MET A 201 2.27 -2.76 6.10
CA MET A 201 1.38 -2.69 4.94
C MET A 201 1.30 -1.28 4.35
N LEU A 202 1.38 -0.24 5.17
CA LEU A 202 1.51 1.13 4.69
C LEU A 202 2.78 1.25 3.86
N ALA A 203 3.91 0.75 4.36
CA ALA A 203 5.18 0.78 3.65
C ALA A 203 5.13 0.19 2.24
N SER A 204 4.41 -0.93 2.10
CA SER A 204 4.23 -1.64 0.84
C SER A 204 2.99 -1.20 0.04
N ALA A 205 2.25 -0.19 0.50
CA ALA A 205 1.02 0.28 -0.15
C ALA A 205 1.20 0.66 -1.64
N PRO A 206 2.29 1.33 -2.06
CA PRO A 206 2.57 1.57 -3.49
C PRO A 206 2.60 0.29 -4.33
N GLU A 207 3.19 -0.78 -3.79
CA GLU A 207 3.36 -2.06 -4.47
C GLU A 207 2.03 -2.79 -4.57
N TYR A 208 1.24 -2.81 -3.48
CA TYR A 208 -0.09 -3.40 -3.45
C TYR A 208 -1.05 -2.70 -4.40
N ALA A 209 -1.05 -1.37 -4.39
CA ALA A 209 -1.85 -0.58 -5.32
C ALA A 209 -1.45 -0.86 -6.77
N ARG A 210 -0.15 -0.97 -7.08
CA ARG A 210 0.33 -1.20 -8.44
C ARG A 210 -0.04 -2.59 -8.93
N SER A 211 0.15 -3.60 -8.08
CA SER A 211 -0.21 -4.99 -8.39
C SER A 211 -1.71 -5.12 -8.67
N MET A 212 -2.56 -4.50 -7.83
CA MET A 212 -4.00 -4.51 -8.04
C MET A 212 -4.41 -3.71 -9.29
N GLU A 213 -3.78 -2.57 -9.58
CA GLU A 213 -4.06 -1.79 -10.80
C GLU A 213 -3.66 -2.56 -12.07
N LYS A 214 -2.50 -3.22 -12.07
CA LYS A 214 -2.05 -4.09 -13.18
C LYS A 214 -3.05 -5.23 -13.43
N ALA A 215 -3.56 -5.84 -12.36
CA ALA A 215 -4.59 -6.87 -12.46
C ALA A 215 -5.94 -6.34 -12.98
N ARG A 216 -6.22 -5.03 -12.82
CA ARG A 216 -7.41 -4.37 -13.36
C ARG A 216 -7.24 -3.94 -14.81
N SER A 217 -6.05 -3.49 -15.21
CA SER A 217 -5.79 -2.90 -16.53
C SER A 217 -5.65 -3.91 -17.66
N GLY A 218 -5.26 -5.15 -17.37
CA GLY A 218 -5.08 -6.22 -18.37
C GLY A 218 -6.36 -6.73 -19.02
N ALA A 219 -7.51 -6.13 -18.73
CA ALA A 219 -8.79 -6.60 -19.19
C ALA A 219 -9.60 -5.34 -19.62
N GLY A 220 -10.41 -5.36 -20.68
CA GLY A 220 -11.16 -4.19 -21.21
C GLY A 220 -12.70 -4.09 -21.01
N GLY A 221 -13.30 -4.42 -19.85
CA GLY A 221 -14.74 -4.73 -19.68
C GLY A 221 -15.23 -4.78 -18.22
N TYR A 222 -16.53 -4.64 -18.00
CA TYR A 222 -17.17 -4.61 -16.66
C TYR A 222 -17.42 -6.02 -16.09
N GLY A 223 -17.44 -6.18 -14.75
CA GLY A 223 -17.72 -7.45 -14.09
C GLY A 223 -16.47 -8.29 -13.86
N ARG A 224 -15.55 -7.81 -13.02
CA ARG A 224 -14.20 -8.41 -12.91
C ARG A 224 -13.83 -8.81 -11.52
N ALA A 225 -13.14 -9.95 -11.44
CA ALA A 225 -12.48 -10.39 -10.24
C ALA A 225 -10.96 -10.28 -10.43
N CYS A 226 -10.30 -9.46 -9.63
CA CYS A 226 -8.87 -9.58 -9.41
C CYS A 226 -8.65 -10.64 -8.34
N ILE A 227 -7.66 -11.52 -8.48
CA ILE A 227 -7.40 -12.59 -7.53
C ILE A 227 -5.92 -12.61 -7.22
N MET A 228 -5.57 -12.43 -5.96
CA MET A 228 -4.23 -12.68 -5.43
C MET A 228 -4.24 -14.03 -4.73
N GLN A 229 -3.24 -14.84 -5.01
CA GLN A 229 -2.98 -16.03 -4.23
C GLN A 229 -1.71 -15.81 -3.44
N SER A 230 -1.75 -16.10 -2.14
CA SER A 230 -0.64 -15.99 -1.22
C SER A 230 -0.47 -17.31 -0.48
N ARG A 231 0.77 -17.76 -0.33
CA ARG A 231 1.11 -18.94 0.47
C ARG A 231 1.06 -18.60 1.95
N LEU A 232 0.34 -19.40 2.71
CA LEU A 232 0.20 -19.32 4.15
C LEU A 232 0.58 -20.69 4.75
N CYS A 233 1.88 -20.89 4.98
CA CYS A 233 2.43 -22.17 5.44
C CYS A 233 2.03 -23.32 4.50
N GLN A 234 1.37 -24.37 5.00
CA GLN A 234 0.83 -25.49 4.22
C GLN A 234 -0.55 -25.20 3.59
N ARG A 235 -0.97 -23.94 3.53
CA ARG A 235 -2.26 -23.51 2.99
C ARG A 235 -2.06 -22.43 1.94
N THR A 236 -3.00 -22.33 1.02
CA THR A 236 -3.06 -21.24 0.05
C THR A 236 -4.23 -20.36 0.42
N LEU A 237 -3.95 -19.08 0.67
CA LEU A 237 -4.97 -18.05 0.73
C LEU A 237 -5.16 -17.48 -0.66
N ARG A 238 -6.39 -17.44 -1.11
CA ARG A 238 -6.81 -16.76 -2.32
C ARG A 238 -7.69 -15.60 -1.94
N THR A 239 -7.16 -14.40 -2.10
CA THR A 239 -7.92 -13.18 -2.06
C THR A 239 -8.51 -12.94 -3.44
N SER A 240 -9.80 -12.69 -3.54
CA SER A 240 -10.50 -12.25 -4.74
C SER A 240 -11.16 -10.91 -4.49
N CYS A 241 -11.20 -10.05 -5.48
CA CYS A 241 -11.73 -8.69 -5.43
C CYS A 241 -12.60 -8.51 -6.67
N VAL A 242 -13.91 -8.63 -6.47
CA VAL A 242 -14.95 -8.52 -7.49
C VAL A 242 -15.49 -7.09 -7.55
N VAL A 243 -15.33 -6.43 -8.69
CA VAL A 243 -15.88 -5.09 -8.92
C VAL A 243 -17.21 -5.20 -9.67
N TRP A 244 -18.30 -4.76 -9.05
CA TRP A 244 -19.65 -4.83 -9.61
C TRP A 244 -20.00 -3.58 -10.45
N LYS A 245 -20.85 -3.77 -11.46
CA LYS A 245 -21.24 -2.72 -12.43
C LYS A 245 -22.12 -1.63 -11.81
N ARG A 246 -23.06 -1.98 -10.93
CA ARG A 246 -23.96 -1.04 -10.22
C ARG A 246 -24.52 -1.66 -8.93
N PRO A 247 -24.57 -0.91 -7.80
CA PRO A 247 -23.80 0.31 -7.50
C PRO A 247 -22.30 -0.01 -7.53
N ARG A 248 -21.39 0.98 -7.48
CA ARG A 248 -19.91 0.78 -7.47
C ARG A 248 -19.42 0.08 -6.19
N LYS A 249 -19.99 -1.09 -5.89
CA LYS A 249 -19.67 -1.96 -4.79
C LYS A 249 -18.49 -2.82 -5.22
N ILE A 250 -17.49 -2.91 -4.37
CA ILE A 250 -16.34 -3.79 -4.55
C ILE A 250 -16.54 -4.93 -3.55
N GLY A 251 -16.95 -6.10 -4.01
CA GLY A 251 -16.96 -7.28 -3.16
C GLY A 251 -15.53 -7.84 -3.07
N VAL A 252 -15.07 -8.23 -1.90
CA VAL A 252 -13.74 -8.81 -1.70
C VAL A 252 -13.95 -10.11 -0.97
N LYS A 253 -13.51 -11.22 -1.55
CA LYS A 253 -13.74 -12.53 -1.01
C LYS A 253 -12.43 -13.25 -0.77
N PHE A 254 -12.22 -13.77 0.43
CA PHE A 254 -11.03 -14.54 0.80
C PHE A 254 -11.40 -16.01 0.90
N ASP A 255 -10.89 -16.80 -0.02
CA ASP A 255 -11.01 -18.25 0.01
C ASP A 255 -9.70 -18.85 0.53
N PHE A 256 -9.71 -19.65 1.59
CA PHE A 256 -8.53 -20.49 1.91
C PHE A 256 -8.81 -21.95 1.57
N PHE A 257 -7.79 -22.59 1.05
CA PHE A 257 -7.80 -24.00 0.70
C PHE A 257 -6.43 -24.63 0.97
N ARG A 258 -6.41 -25.96 1.05
CA ARG A 258 -5.17 -26.75 1.04
C ARG A 258 -5.02 -27.26 -0.37
N ASP A 259 -4.03 -26.75 -1.09
CA ASP A 259 -3.64 -27.30 -2.38
C ASP A 259 -2.17 -27.71 -2.32
N PRO A 260 -1.90 -29.00 -2.07
CA PRO A 260 -0.53 -29.51 -2.05
C PRO A 260 0.13 -29.51 -3.43
N ALA A 261 -0.60 -29.30 -4.53
CA ALA A 261 -0.05 -29.31 -5.89
C ALA A 261 0.42 -27.92 -6.36
N LEU A 262 0.07 -26.83 -5.66
CA LEU A 262 0.49 -25.48 -6.00
C LEU A 262 1.83 -25.16 -5.32
N ASP A 263 2.89 -25.76 -5.87
CA ASP A 263 4.22 -25.60 -5.29
C ASP A 263 4.87 -24.22 -5.54
N ASN A 264 4.22 -23.37 -6.33
CA ASN A 264 4.68 -22.02 -6.65
C ASN A 264 3.50 -21.03 -6.70
N VAL A 265 3.30 -20.26 -5.62
CA VAL A 265 2.29 -19.21 -5.55
C VAL A 265 3.00 -17.87 -5.51
N SER A 266 2.74 -17.00 -6.49
CA SER A 266 3.53 -15.79 -6.74
C SER A 266 3.25 -14.63 -5.78
N GLY A 267 2.14 -14.63 -5.03
CA GLY A 267 1.71 -13.47 -4.25
C GLY A 267 1.19 -12.31 -5.11
N GLU A 268 1.12 -12.48 -6.44
CA GLU A 268 0.69 -11.43 -7.37
C GLU A 268 -0.82 -11.45 -7.62
N TRP A 269 -1.39 -10.29 -7.89
CA TRP A 269 -2.78 -10.18 -8.35
C TRP A 269 -2.89 -10.56 -9.84
N MET A 270 -3.83 -11.44 -10.15
CA MET A 270 -4.22 -11.86 -11.50
C MET A 270 -5.65 -11.38 -11.81
N GLY A 271 -5.89 -10.84 -13.00
CA GLY A 271 -7.22 -10.41 -13.43
C GLY A 271 -8.01 -11.53 -14.12
N PHE A 272 -9.30 -11.63 -13.83
CA PHE A 272 -10.23 -12.56 -14.47
C PHE A 272 -11.50 -11.82 -14.89
N ASP A 273 -11.96 -12.09 -16.12
CA ASP A 273 -13.28 -11.68 -16.58
C ASP A 273 -14.36 -12.60 -15.98
N VAL A 274 -15.42 -12.00 -15.44
CA VAL A 274 -16.54 -12.73 -14.85
C VAL A 274 -17.76 -12.46 -15.71
N ASP A 275 -18.34 -13.51 -16.27
CA ASP A 275 -19.61 -13.35 -16.96
C ASP A 275 -20.69 -12.98 -15.95
N VAL A 276 -21.40 -11.88 -16.20
CA VAL A 276 -22.27 -11.20 -15.22
C VAL A 276 -23.50 -12.04 -14.84
N GLY A 277 -23.75 -13.16 -15.54
CA GLY A 277 -24.79 -14.14 -15.21
C GLY A 277 -24.30 -15.37 -14.42
N GLY A 278 -22.99 -15.56 -14.27
CA GLY A 278 -22.41 -16.72 -13.59
C GLY A 278 -22.12 -16.41 -12.14
N LEU A 279 -22.86 -17.00 -11.20
CA LEU A 279 -22.36 -17.16 -9.84
C LEU A 279 -21.00 -17.88 -9.97
N PHE A 280 -19.92 -17.32 -9.41
CA PHE A 280 -18.57 -17.87 -9.50
C PHE A 280 -18.50 -19.28 -8.87
N ARG A 281 -18.96 -20.29 -9.60
CA ARG A 281 -18.92 -21.70 -9.25
C ARG A 281 -17.58 -22.23 -9.71
N MET A 282 -16.58 -22.04 -8.86
CA MET A 282 -15.31 -22.74 -9.00
C MET A 282 -15.54 -24.26 -8.84
N PRO A 283 -14.78 -25.10 -9.57
CA PRO A 283 -14.88 -26.54 -9.44
C PRO A 283 -14.66 -26.96 -7.98
N ALA A 284 -15.54 -27.81 -7.48
CA ALA A 284 -15.55 -28.25 -6.10
C ALA A 284 -14.43 -29.28 -5.87
N TYR A 285 -13.23 -28.80 -5.58
CA TYR A 285 -12.16 -29.62 -5.01
C TYR A 285 -11.80 -29.11 -3.60
N HIS A 286 -11.55 -30.06 -2.71
CA HIS A 286 -11.42 -30.04 -1.24
C HIS A 286 -11.38 -28.70 -0.46
N PHE A 287 -12.16 -28.67 0.64
CA PHE A 287 -12.19 -27.67 1.72
C PHE A 287 -12.08 -26.20 1.26
N ARG A 288 -13.18 -25.67 0.75
CA ARG A 288 -13.34 -24.26 0.41
C ARG A 288 -13.82 -23.45 1.62
N ILE A 289 -13.00 -22.56 2.13
CA ILE A 289 -13.51 -21.42 2.92
C ILE A 289 -13.84 -20.32 1.93
N SER A 290 -14.84 -19.52 2.27
CA SER A 290 -15.12 -18.24 1.64
C SER A 290 -15.41 -17.27 2.76
N ILE A 291 -14.61 -16.23 2.84
CA ILE A 291 -14.88 -15.01 3.56
C ILE A 291 -15.39 -14.05 2.51
N ASP A 292 -16.52 -13.40 2.69
CA ASP A 292 -17.01 -12.40 1.76
C ASP A 292 -16.98 -11.02 2.45
N ILE A 293 -15.86 -10.30 2.38
CA ILE A 293 -15.75 -8.88 2.76
C ILE A 293 -16.38 -8.03 1.67
N THR A 294 -17.60 -7.56 1.88
CA THR A 294 -18.20 -6.64 0.91
C THR A 294 -17.77 -5.20 1.20
N VAL A 295 -16.88 -4.66 0.36
CA VAL A 295 -16.46 -3.26 0.38
C VAL A 295 -17.47 -2.38 -0.36
N HIS A 296 -18.22 -1.59 0.39
CA HIS A 296 -19.05 -0.54 -0.18
C HIS A 296 -18.26 0.76 -0.32
N ARG A 297 -17.91 1.11 -1.57
CA ARG A 297 -17.28 2.39 -1.89
C ARG A 297 -18.35 3.45 -2.16
N THR A 298 -18.42 4.45 -1.29
CA THR A 298 -19.21 5.66 -1.51
C THR A 298 -18.26 6.84 -1.75
N GLN A 299 -18.35 7.43 -2.95
CA GLN A 299 -17.59 8.62 -3.32
C GLN A 299 -18.49 9.84 -3.18
N MET A 300 -18.19 10.73 -2.22
CA MET A 300 -18.86 12.02 -2.16
C MET A 300 -18.27 12.95 -3.23
N ILE A 301 -19.11 13.40 -4.15
CA ILE A 301 -18.75 14.47 -5.09
C ILE A 301 -18.99 15.78 -4.33
N PRO A 302 -17.99 16.64 -4.12
CA PRO A 302 -18.22 17.93 -3.46
C PRO A 302 -19.23 18.73 -4.27
N THR A 303 -20.34 19.11 -3.63
CA THR A 303 -21.35 19.99 -4.23
C THR A 303 -20.70 21.37 -4.41
N VAL A 304 -20.36 21.73 -5.65
CA VAL A 304 -19.90 23.08 -5.96
C VAL A 304 -21.13 24.00 -5.84
N THR A 305 -21.28 24.66 -4.70
CA THR A 305 -22.24 25.76 -4.57
C THR A 305 -21.67 26.95 -5.33
N GLY A 306 -21.99 27.02 -6.61
CA GLY A 306 -21.69 28.17 -7.45
C GLY A 306 -22.46 29.39 -6.94
N GLY A 307 -21.81 30.19 -6.10
CA GLY A 307 -22.20 31.57 -5.91
C GLY A 307 -21.82 32.33 -7.19
N LEU A 308 -22.79 32.55 -8.07
CA LEU A 308 -22.68 33.57 -9.09
C LEU A 308 -22.67 34.92 -8.37
N SER A 309 -21.52 35.58 -8.35
CA SER A 309 -21.36 37.00 -8.01
C SER A 309 -21.54 37.85 -9.26
#